data_AF-A0A530KQJ3-F1
#
_entry.id   AF-A0A530KQJ3-F1
#
_cell.length_a   1.000
_cell.length_b   1.000
_cell.length_c   1.000
_cell.angle_alpha   90.00
_cell.angle_beta   90.00
_cell.angle_gamma   90.00
#
_symmetry.space_group_name_H-M   'P 1'
#
loop_
_entity.id
_entity.type
_entity.pdbx_description
1 polymer ?
#
loop_
_entity_poly.entity_id
_entity_poly.type
_entity_poly.pdbx_seq_one_letter_code
_entity_poly.pdbx_strand_id
1 'polypeptide(L)'
;MAENGYIGKDRDGHLLYALALGHHLGAGAWVEGAGDRWDRLNIDLLPWRTDGREIVILPQRGIGEPGIAMPSTWVVDVVKRLERVTDRPIRIRPHPGKAKTDPGPDLQSAWAVVTWASGAGIKSIVAGIPVFHDMPSWIGGPAAKCCVGDIENPFLGDRLPMLRSLAWSQWATHEIEEGTPFKWLLG
;
A
#
# COMPACT_ATOMS: atom_id res chain seq x y z
N MET A 1 -11.33 -2.49 -13.40
CA MET A 1 -10.36 -3.37 -12.72
C MET A 1 -10.92 -3.74 -11.36
N ALA A 2 -10.80 -5.01 -10.95
CA ALA A 2 -11.20 -5.49 -9.62
C ALA A 2 -10.06 -6.32 -9.01
N GLU A 3 -9.67 -6.02 -7.77
CA GLU A 3 -8.61 -6.74 -7.05
C GLU A 3 -8.86 -6.83 -5.54
N ASN A 4 -7.96 -7.49 -4.81
CA ASN A 4 -8.00 -7.46 -3.35
C ASN A 4 -7.83 -6.00 -2.89
N GLY A 5 -8.61 -5.58 -1.90
CA GLY A 5 -8.45 -4.27 -1.30
C GLY A 5 -7.04 -4.07 -0.76
N TYR A 6 -6.49 -2.89 -1.01
CA TYR A 6 -5.15 -2.48 -0.57
C TYR A 6 -4.95 -2.54 0.94
N ILE A 7 -5.99 -2.21 1.72
CA ILE A 7 -5.99 -2.32 3.20
C ILE A 7 -6.20 -3.79 3.60
N GLY A 8 -6.97 -4.53 2.81
CA GLY A 8 -7.29 -5.94 3.01
C GLY A 8 -8.59 -6.16 3.79
N LYS A 9 -8.71 -5.59 5.00
CA LYS A 9 -9.91 -5.70 5.84
C LYS A 9 -10.26 -4.38 6.52
N ASP A 10 -11.55 -4.17 6.80
CA ASP A 10 -12.02 -3.13 7.72
C ASP A 10 -11.84 -3.57 9.20
N ARG A 11 -12.26 -2.73 10.15
CA ARG A 11 -12.15 -3.03 11.59
C ARG A 11 -12.92 -4.28 12.02
N ASP A 12 -14.06 -4.53 11.38
CA ASP A 12 -14.94 -5.66 11.70
C ASP A 12 -14.47 -6.96 11.02
N GLY A 13 -13.39 -6.89 10.23
CA GLY A 13 -12.75 -8.02 9.60
C GLY A 13 -13.35 -8.42 8.25
N HIS A 14 -14.26 -7.61 7.70
CA HIS A 14 -14.79 -7.81 6.35
C HIS A 14 -13.68 -7.61 5.33
N LEU A 15 -13.57 -8.54 4.39
CA LEU A 15 -12.63 -8.41 3.28
C LEU A 15 -13.10 -7.28 2.36
N LEU A 16 -12.15 -6.39 2.04
CA LEU A 16 -12.36 -5.32 1.08
C LEU A 16 -11.82 -5.71 -0.28
N TYR A 17 -12.46 -5.21 -1.33
CA TYR A 17 -12.07 -5.38 -2.72
C TYR A 17 -11.94 -4.02 -3.37
N ALA A 18 -10.86 -3.81 -4.11
CA ALA A 18 -10.65 -2.57 -4.83
C ALA A 18 -11.34 -2.62 -6.20
N LEU A 19 -12.02 -1.53 -6.56
CA LEU A 19 -12.68 -1.31 -7.84
C LEU A 19 -12.23 0.04 -8.41
N ALA A 20 -11.67 0.03 -9.61
CA ALA A 20 -11.17 1.21 -10.29
C ALA A 20 -11.30 1.11 -11.82
N LEU A 21 -11.37 2.25 -12.51
CA LEU A 21 -11.28 2.33 -13.97
C LEU A 21 -9.82 2.32 -14.42
N GLY A 22 -9.53 1.58 -15.50
CA GLY A 22 -8.18 1.49 -16.07
C GLY A 22 -7.29 0.46 -15.35
N HIS A 23 -6.41 0.96 -14.48
CA HIS A 23 -5.24 0.22 -13.98
C HIS A 23 -5.46 -0.45 -12.62
N HIS A 24 -4.55 -1.36 -12.27
CA HIS A 24 -4.48 -2.02 -10.98
C HIS A 24 -3.44 -1.39 -10.04
N LEU A 25 -3.25 -1.98 -8.85
CA LEU A 25 -2.30 -1.54 -7.82
C LEU A 25 -2.54 -0.09 -7.40
N GLY A 26 -3.80 0.36 -7.41
CA GLY A 26 -4.15 1.73 -7.04
C GLY A 26 -3.71 2.80 -8.05
N ALA A 27 -3.34 2.42 -9.27
CA ALA A 27 -3.07 3.38 -10.36
C ALA A 27 -4.30 3.70 -11.22
N GLY A 28 -5.43 3.05 -10.96
CA GLY A 28 -6.68 3.34 -11.65
C GLY A 28 -7.33 4.64 -11.16
N ALA A 29 -8.47 4.96 -11.74
CA ALA A 29 -9.30 6.09 -11.32
C ALA A 29 -10.58 5.61 -10.63
N TRP A 30 -11.06 6.39 -9.67
CA TRP A 30 -12.37 6.22 -9.04
C TRP A 30 -12.94 7.60 -8.72
N VAL A 31 -14.23 7.65 -8.43
CA VAL A 31 -14.90 8.87 -7.99
C VAL A 31 -14.96 8.86 -6.47
N GLU A 32 -14.48 9.94 -5.87
CA GLU A 32 -14.70 10.19 -4.45
C GLU A 32 -16.12 10.70 -4.25
N GLY A 33 -16.93 9.95 -3.50
CA GLY A 33 -18.29 10.34 -3.18
C GLY A 33 -18.37 11.35 -2.03
N ALA A 34 -19.60 11.69 -1.64
CA ALA A 34 -19.84 12.60 -0.52
C ALA A 34 -19.58 11.93 0.84
N GLY A 35 -18.88 12.65 1.72
CA GLY A 35 -18.61 12.22 3.10
C GLY A 35 -17.28 11.47 3.27
N ASP A 36 -17.00 11.09 4.51
CA ASP A 36 -15.76 10.39 4.87
C ASP A 36 -15.99 8.87 4.87
N ARG A 37 -15.61 8.22 3.77
CA ARG A 37 -15.67 6.75 3.67
C ARG A 37 -14.63 6.07 4.56
N TRP A 38 -13.49 6.72 4.82
CA TRP A 38 -12.45 6.17 5.68
C TRP A 38 -12.99 5.93 7.10
N ASP A 39 -13.76 6.89 7.63
CA ASP A 39 -14.38 6.76 8.95
C ASP A 39 -15.31 5.53 9.05
N ARG A 40 -15.98 5.15 7.95
CA ARG A 40 -16.85 3.95 7.90
C ARG A 40 -16.09 2.65 7.95
N LEU A 41 -14.84 2.63 7.44
CA LEU A 41 -13.98 1.46 7.56
C LEU A 41 -13.52 1.27 9.02
N ASN A 42 -13.56 2.33 9.82
CA ASN A 42 -13.29 2.34 11.26
C ASN A 42 -11.89 1.79 11.63
N ILE A 43 -10.93 1.92 10.71
CA ILE A 43 -9.59 1.34 10.86
C ILE A 43 -8.74 2.21 11.80
N ASP A 44 -8.10 1.56 12.77
CA ASP A 44 -7.19 2.24 13.68
C ASP A 44 -5.91 2.68 12.95
N LEU A 45 -5.70 3.99 12.93
CA LEU A 45 -4.53 4.61 12.32
C LEU A 45 -3.43 4.82 13.38
N LEU A 46 -2.42 3.93 13.41
CA LEU A 46 -1.39 3.94 14.45
C LEU A 46 -0.42 5.13 14.31
N PRO A 47 0.12 5.72 15.39
CA PRO A 47 1.10 6.81 15.25
C PRO A 47 2.33 6.37 14.44
N TRP A 48 2.99 7.33 13.78
CA TRP A 48 4.22 7.04 13.07
C TRP A 48 5.28 6.45 14.01
N ARG A 49 5.90 5.37 13.54
CA ARG A 49 7.08 4.78 14.15
C ARG A 49 8.29 5.67 13.88
N THR A 50 9.08 5.90 14.91
CA THR A 50 10.29 6.74 14.88
C THR A 50 11.56 5.94 15.20
N ASP A 51 11.45 4.62 15.30
CA ASP A 51 12.55 3.69 15.54
C ASP A 51 12.46 2.45 14.65
N GLY A 52 13.48 1.59 14.74
CA GLY A 52 13.57 0.38 13.93
C GLY A 52 15.01 0.07 13.57
N ARG A 53 15.26 -1.18 13.17
CA ARG A 53 16.62 -1.72 12.98
C ARG A 53 16.90 -2.14 11.56
N GLU A 54 15.88 -2.47 10.78
CA GLU A 54 16.05 -3.03 9.43
C GLU A 54 15.16 -2.34 8.39
N ILE A 55 15.54 -2.45 7.14
CA ILE A 55 14.73 -2.04 5.99
C ILE A 55 14.13 -3.31 5.38
N VAL A 56 12.80 -3.35 5.28
CA VAL A 56 12.10 -4.53 4.75
C VAL A 56 11.59 -4.25 3.34
N ILE A 57 12.10 -4.99 2.36
CA ILE A 57 11.63 -4.93 0.97
C ILE A 57 10.41 -5.84 0.80
N LEU A 58 9.33 -5.29 0.26
CA LEU A 58 8.03 -5.93 0.03
C LEU A 58 7.77 -6.13 -1.48
N PRO A 59 8.39 -7.13 -2.13
CA PRO A 59 8.15 -7.44 -3.52
C PRO A 59 6.71 -7.93 -3.78
N GLN A 60 6.33 -7.84 -5.05
CA GLN A 60 5.08 -8.40 -5.59
C GLN A 60 5.37 -9.35 -6.75
N ARG A 61 4.33 -9.96 -7.33
CA ARG A 61 4.50 -11.02 -8.35
C ARG A 61 4.82 -10.48 -9.75
N GLY A 62 4.88 -9.16 -9.95
CA GLY A 62 5.13 -8.55 -11.26
C GLY A 62 4.02 -8.81 -12.28
N ILE A 63 2.79 -9.02 -11.82
CA ILE A 63 1.61 -9.23 -12.68
C ILE A 63 1.11 -7.85 -13.11
N GLY A 64 0.80 -7.68 -14.39
CA GLY A 64 0.20 -6.45 -14.90
C GLY A 64 0.68 -6.01 -16.26
N GLU A 65 0.19 -4.84 -16.66
CA GLU A 65 0.62 -4.11 -17.84
C GLU A 65 1.99 -3.43 -17.64
N PRO A 66 2.74 -3.19 -18.74
CA PRO A 66 3.98 -2.43 -18.68
C PRO A 66 3.80 -1.06 -18.01
N GLY A 67 4.72 -0.70 -17.12
CA GLY A 67 4.67 0.55 -16.36
C GLY A 67 3.89 0.47 -15.04
N ILE A 68 2.99 -0.52 -14.90
CA ILE A 68 2.25 -0.78 -13.66
C ILE A 68 2.78 -2.05 -12.97
N ALA A 69 3.08 -3.09 -13.73
CA ALA A 69 3.73 -4.30 -13.22
C ALA A 69 5.13 -3.99 -12.66
N MET A 70 5.44 -4.58 -11.51
CA MET A 70 6.79 -4.51 -10.93
C MET A 70 7.83 -5.16 -11.87
N PRO A 71 8.91 -4.46 -12.23
CA PRO A 71 10.00 -5.03 -13.03
C PRO A 71 10.62 -6.25 -12.36
N SER A 72 11.02 -7.26 -13.14
CA SER A 72 11.61 -8.50 -12.61
C SER A 72 12.94 -8.27 -11.87
N THR A 73 13.70 -7.24 -12.24
CA THR A 73 14.97 -6.85 -11.60
C THR A 73 14.78 -5.95 -10.39
N TRP A 74 13.56 -5.47 -10.13
CA TRP A 74 13.29 -4.38 -9.18
C TRP A 74 13.90 -4.63 -7.79
N VAL A 75 13.77 -5.84 -7.25
CA VAL A 75 14.32 -6.18 -5.94
C VAL A 75 15.84 -6.01 -5.90
N VAL A 76 16.54 -6.51 -6.92
CA VAL A 76 18.00 -6.41 -7.03
C VAL A 76 18.43 -4.94 -7.16
N ASP A 77 17.67 -4.15 -7.93
CA ASP A 77 17.96 -2.74 -8.15
C ASP A 77 17.68 -1.87 -6.90
N VAL A 78 16.67 -2.22 -6.09
CA VAL A 78 16.42 -1.61 -4.78
C VAL A 78 17.56 -1.91 -3.81
N VAL A 79 17.98 -3.18 -3.69
CA VAL A 79 19.07 -3.58 -2.78
C VAL A 79 20.34 -2.78 -3.09
N LYS A 80 20.74 -2.73 -4.36
CA LYS A 80 21.92 -1.94 -4.79
C LYS A 80 21.81 -0.44 -4.48
N ARG A 81 20.61 0.14 -4.54
CA ARG A 81 20.39 1.55 -4.18
C ARG A 81 20.46 1.76 -2.68
N LEU A 82 19.89 0.85 -1.89
CA LEU A 82 19.92 0.89 -0.43
C LEU A 82 21.34 0.77 0.12
N GLU A 83 22.14 -0.17 -0.38
CA GLU A 83 23.54 -0.37 0.03
C GLU A 83 24.43 0.88 -0.13
N ARG A 84 23.98 1.89 -0.88
CA ARG A 84 24.71 3.15 -1.09
C ARG A 84 24.31 4.26 -0.10
N VAL A 85 23.19 4.11 0.59
CA VAL A 85 22.55 5.21 1.34
C VAL A 85 22.23 4.85 2.79
N THR A 86 22.45 3.60 3.20
CA THR A 86 22.23 3.15 4.58
C THR A 86 23.09 1.94 4.92
N ASP A 87 23.48 1.85 6.20
CA ASP A 87 24.14 0.68 6.79
C ASP A 87 23.15 -0.28 7.48
N ARG A 88 21.84 0.04 7.47
CA ARG A 88 20.83 -0.80 8.11
C ARG A 88 20.72 -2.16 7.41
N PRO A 89 20.57 -3.26 8.17
CA PRO A 89 20.23 -4.55 7.60
C PRO A 89 19.03 -4.47 6.63
N ILE A 90 19.21 -5.07 5.46
CA ILE A 90 18.19 -5.15 4.41
C ILE A 90 17.63 -6.56 4.42
N ARG A 91 16.30 -6.70 4.54
CA ARG A 91 15.62 -7.99 4.47
C ARG A 91 14.55 -7.97 3.40
N ILE A 92 14.52 -9.01 2.57
CA ILE A 92 13.44 -9.21 1.61
C ILE A 92 12.38 -10.08 2.29
N ARG A 93 11.13 -9.61 2.34
CA ARG A 93 9.97 -10.41 2.75
C ARG A 93 9.24 -10.90 1.50
N PRO A 94 9.40 -12.17 1.08
CA PRO A 94 8.81 -12.65 -0.17
C PRO A 94 7.29 -12.49 -0.19
N HIS A 95 6.73 -12.28 -1.39
CA HIS A 95 5.29 -12.20 -1.55
C HIS A 95 4.62 -13.52 -1.12
N PRO A 96 3.58 -13.50 -0.25
CA PRO A 96 3.04 -14.72 0.38
C PRO A 96 2.26 -15.63 -0.58
N GLY A 97 2.03 -15.19 -1.81
CA GLY A 97 1.32 -15.95 -2.83
C GLY A 97 -0.09 -16.30 -2.37
N LYS A 98 -0.43 -17.60 -2.40
CA LYS A 98 -1.75 -18.10 -1.98
C LYS A 98 -1.97 -18.06 -0.47
N ALA A 99 -0.90 -18.02 0.34
CA ALA A 99 -1.02 -18.04 1.79
C ALA A 99 -1.61 -16.73 2.36
N LYS A 100 -1.53 -15.62 1.60
CA LYS A 100 -2.08 -14.29 1.95
C LYS A 100 -1.77 -13.85 3.40
N THR A 101 -0.58 -14.15 3.90
CA THR A 101 -0.19 -13.85 5.28
C THR A 101 -0.11 -12.35 5.53
N ASP A 102 -0.55 -11.92 6.71
CA ASP A 102 -0.47 -10.53 7.13
C ASP A 102 1.00 -10.09 7.30
N PRO A 103 1.43 -8.93 6.78
CA PRO A 103 2.80 -8.45 6.97
C PRO A 103 3.12 -8.00 8.38
N GLY A 104 2.13 -7.64 9.22
CA GLY A 104 2.35 -7.04 10.54
C GLY A 104 3.38 -7.78 11.42
N PRO A 105 3.26 -9.10 11.62
CA PRO A 105 4.21 -9.89 12.43
C PRO A 105 5.66 -9.81 11.91
N ASP A 106 5.85 -9.67 10.60
CA ASP A 106 7.16 -9.62 9.97
C ASP A 106 7.77 -8.22 9.95
N LEU A 107 7.06 -7.19 10.43
CA LEU A 107 7.48 -5.78 10.34
C LEU A 107 7.74 -5.13 11.70
N GLN A 108 7.84 -5.92 12.76
CA GLN A 108 8.00 -5.42 14.14
C GLN A 108 9.29 -4.63 14.34
N SER A 109 10.38 -5.00 13.65
CA SER A 109 11.68 -4.32 13.73
C SER A 109 11.96 -3.36 12.56
N ALA A 110 11.00 -3.17 11.66
CA ALA A 110 11.20 -2.36 10.45
C ALA A 110 11.36 -0.87 10.80
N TRP A 111 12.49 -0.27 10.41
CA TRP A 111 12.67 1.17 10.34
C TRP A 111 11.75 1.77 9.26
N ALA A 112 11.79 1.16 8.08
CA ALA A 112 10.95 1.51 6.95
C ALA A 112 10.72 0.27 6.08
N VAL A 113 9.69 0.32 5.25
CA VAL A 113 9.47 -0.66 4.19
C VAL A 113 9.66 -0.05 2.82
N VAL A 114 10.13 -0.86 1.86
CA VAL A 114 10.29 -0.46 0.46
C VAL A 114 9.40 -1.34 -0.41
N THR A 115 8.58 -0.75 -1.25
CA THR A 115 7.60 -1.46 -2.08
C THR A 115 7.60 -0.93 -3.51
N TRP A 116 7.19 -1.73 -4.50
CA TRP A 116 6.86 -1.16 -5.81
C TRP A 116 5.54 -0.38 -5.69
N ALA A 117 4.47 -1.11 -5.34
CA ALA A 117 3.09 -0.62 -5.18
C ALA A 117 2.19 -1.64 -4.41
N SER A 118 2.79 -2.50 -3.58
CA SER A 118 2.05 -3.56 -2.87
C SER A 118 1.05 -3.01 -1.85
N GLY A 119 -0.10 -3.65 -1.69
CA GLY A 119 -1.03 -3.40 -0.58
C GLY A 119 -0.40 -3.62 0.80
N ALA A 120 0.66 -4.45 0.90
CA ALA A 120 1.46 -4.54 2.13
C ALA A 120 2.13 -3.21 2.51
N GLY A 121 2.42 -2.34 1.52
CA GLY A 121 2.82 -0.95 1.75
C GLY A 121 1.71 -0.11 2.36
N ILE A 122 0.46 -0.21 1.85
CA ILE A 122 -0.68 0.51 2.45
C ILE A 122 -0.93 0.05 3.89
N LYS A 123 -0.87 -1.26 4.16
CA LYS A 123 -0.93 -1.80 5.52
C LYS A 123 0.17 -1.25 6.43
N SER A 124 1.38 -1.08 5.88
CA SER A 124 2.51 -0.48 6.61
C SER A 124 2.23 0.99 6.95
N ILE A 125 1.69 1.76 6.00
CA ILE A 125 1.22 3.14 6.25
C ILE A 125 0.22 3.14 7.40
N VAL A 126 -0.85 2.33 7.34
CA VAL A 126 -1.86 2.25 8.40
C VAL A 126 -1.26 1.88 9.76
N ALA A 127 -0.29 0.96 9.76
CA ALA A 127 0.40 0.49 10.96
C ALA A 127 1.47 1.46 11.50
N GLY A 128 1.59 2.67 10.94
CA GLY A 128 2.59 3.63 11.43
C GLY A 128 4.00 3.40 10.90
N ILE A 129 4.23 2.47 9.97
CA ILE A 129 5.57 2.14 9.48
C ILE A 129 5.85 2.98 8.23
N PRO A 130 6.94 3.77 8.20
CA PRO A 130 7.30 4.55 7.04
C PRO A 130 7.46 3.72 5.76
N VAL A 131 7.03 4.28 4.64
CA VAL A 131 7.02 3.60 3.34
C VAL A 131 7.78 4.39 2.29
N PHE A 132 8.57 3.65 1.51
CA PHE A 132 9.18 4.12 0.28
C PHE A 132 8.66 3.32 -0.90
N HIS A 133 8.39 3.99 -2.03
CA HIS A 133 7.86 3.36 -3.23
C HIS A 133 8.59 3.77 -4.50
N ASP A 134 8.54 2.94 -5.54
CA ASP A 134 9.13 3.27 -6.85
C ASP A 134 8.10 3.43 -7.98
N MET A 135 6.88 2.90 -7.82
CA MET A 135 5.84 3.09 -8.83
C MET A 135 5.26 4.51 -8.74
N PRO A 136 5.34 5.35 -9.81
CA PRO A 136 4.93 6.75 -9.73
C PRO A 136 3.43 6.97 -9.51
N SER A 137 2.59 6.10 -10.07
CA SER A 137 1.13 6.20 -10.01
C SER A 137 0.51 5.42 -8.84
N TRP A 138 1.30 4.97 -7.87
CA TRP A 138 0.77 4.23 -6.72
C TRP A 138 -0.05 5.13 -5.80
N ILE A 139 -1.26 4.70 -5.44
CA ILE A 139 -2.15 5.44 -4.53
C ILE A 139 -1.53 5.76 -3.17
N GLY A 140 -0.58 4.96 -2.69
CA GLY A 140 0.11 5.22 -1.42
C GLY A 140 1.09 6.40 -1.47
N GLY A 141 1.43 6.91 -2.65
CA GLY A 141 2.46 7.92 -2.86
C GLY A 141 2.33 9.19 -2.00
N PRO A 142 1.13 9.80 -1.86
CA PRO A 142 0.98 11.01 -1.04
C PRO A 142 1.25 10.82 0.47
N ALA A 143 1.36 9.58 0.96
CA ALA A 143 1.68 9.25 2.35
C ALA A 143 2.99 8.45 2.47
N ALA A 144 3.85 8.52 1.46
CA ALA A 144 5.11 7.79 1.34
C ALA A 144 6.18 8.68 0.67
N LYS A 145 7.43 8.21 0.63
CA LYS A 145 8.48 8.83 -0.19
C LYS A 145 8.76 8.01 -1.45
N CYS A 146 8.97 8.70 -2.57
CA CYS A 146 9.41 8.05 -3.79
C CYS A 146 10.91 7.78 -3.73
N CYS A 147 11.33 6.58 -4.13
CA CYS A 147 12.71 6.09 -4.17
C CYS A 147 13.43 6.05 -2.81
N VAL A 148 14.42 5.18 -2.68
CA VAL A 148 15.13 4.95 -1.41
C VAL A 148 16.24 5.95 -1.09
N GLY A 149 16.42 7.01 -1.89
CA GLY A 149 17.58 7.90 -1.78
C GLY A 149 17.72 8.65 -0.45
N ASP A 150 16.61 8.81 0.27
CA ASP A 150 16.52 9.52 1.55
C ASP A 150 15.89 8.61 2.64
N ILE A 151 16.29 7.33 2.65
CA ILE A 151 15.68 6.28 3.48
C ILE A 151 15.76 6.57 4.99
N GLU A 152 16.76 7.34 5.43
CA GLU A 152 16.95 7.71 6.83
C GLU A 152 16.09 8.91 7.26
N ASN A 153 15.43 9.62 6.33
CA ASN A 153 14.50 10.69 6.65
C ASN A 153 13.11 10.37 6.06
N PRO A 154 12.34 9.43 6.62
CA PRO A 154 11.05 9.04 6.06
C PRO A 154 10.01 10.17 6.00
N PHE A 155 8.96 9.98 5.20
CA PHE A 155 7.73 10.77 5.34
C PHE A 155 7.03 10.41 6.65
N LEU A 156 6.79 11.41 7.50
CA LEU A 156 6.05 11.30 8.77
C LEU A 156 4.92 12.34 8.85
N GLY A 157 4.44 12.80 7.70
CA GLY A 157 3.38 13.82 7.60
C GLY A 157 1.98 13.26 7.72
N ASP A 158 0.99 14.09 7.38
CA ASP A 158 -0.42 13.67 7.36
C ASP A 158 -0.68 12.70 6.20
N ARG A 159 -1.26 11.55 6.54
CA ARG A 159 -1.60 10.46 5.62
C ARG A 159 -3.11 10.30 5.41
N LEU A 160 -3.91 11.03 6.18
CA LEU A 160 -5.36 10.91 6.13
C LEU A 160 -5.96 11.31 4.77
N PRO A 161 -5.47 12.33 4.05
CA PRO A 161 -5.98 12.64 2.71
C PRO A 161 -5.84 11.47 1.72
N MET A 162 -4.69 10.79 1.74
CA MET A 162 -4.46 9.60 0.92
C MET A 162 -5.43 8.48 1.29
N LEU A 163 -5.60 8.21 2.58
CA LEU A 163 -6.46 7.12 3.08
C LEU A 163 -7.94 7.37 2.78
N ARG A 164 -8.39 8.62 2.87
CA ARG A 164 -9.75 9.04 2.49
C ARG A 164 -10.03 8.81 1.02
N SER A 165 -9.10 9.21 0.15
CA SER A 165 -9.20 8.94 -1.28
C SER A 165 -9.23 7.44 -1.56
N LEU A 166 -8.27 6.70 -0.99
CA LEU A 166 -8.15 5.25 -1.15
C LEU A 166 -9.36 4.47 -0.63
N ALA A 167 -10.06 4.96 0.40
CA ALA A 167 -11.27 4.32 0.91
C ALA A 167 -12.38 4.25 -0.15
N TRP A 168 -12.50 5.26 -1.02
CA TRP A 168 -13.47 5.29 -2.14
C TRP A 168 -13.18 4.29 -3.26
N SER A 169 -11.98 3.71 -3.28
CA SER A 169 -11.65 2.63 -4.20
C SER A 169 -12.01 1.24 -3.67
N GLN A 170 -12.33 1.07 -2.37
CA GLN A 170 -12.44 -0.24 -1.74
C GLN A 170 -13.79 -0.49 -1.09
N TRP A 171 -14.32 -1.71 -1.26
CA TRP A 171 -15.70 -2.05 -0.94
C TRP A 171 -15.79 -3.43 -0.31
N ALA A 172 -16.65 -3.58 0.70
CA ALA A 172 -16.99 -4.87 1.27
C ALA A 172 -17.90 -5.66 0.31
N THR A 173 -17.95 -6.99 0.46
CA THR A 173 -18.74 -7.86 -0.43
C THR A 173 -20.22 -7.48 -0.46
N HIS A 174 -20.83 -7.18 0.69
CA HIS A 174 -22.24 -6.78 0.74
C HIS A 174 -22.51 -5.48 -0.03
N GLU A 175 -21.61 -4.49 0.02
CA GLU A 175 -21.74 -3.24 -0.75
C GLU A 175 -21.67 -3.51 -2.25
N ILE A 176 -20.83 -4.47 -2.68
CA ILE A 176 -20.72 -4.90 -4.07
C ILE A 176 -22.01 -5.59 -4.53
N GLU A 177 -22.58 -6.48 -3.71
CA GLU A 177 -23.83 -7.18 -3.97
C GLU A 177 -25.01 -6.20 -4.15
N GLU A 178 -25.03 -5.12 -3.37
CA GLU A 178 -26.01 -4.03 -3.48
C GLU A 178 -25.78 -3.09 -4.67
N GLY A 179 -24.67 -3.27 -5.39
CA GLY A 179 -24.28 -2.45 -6.52
C GLY A 179 -23.81 -1.03 -6.15
N THR A 180 -23.55 -0.77 -4.87
CA THR A 180 -23.07 0.53 -4.37
C THR A 180 -21.82 1.05 -5.07
N PRO A 181 -20.73 0.26 -5.25
CA PRO A 181 -19.54 0.77 -5.91
C PRO A 181 -19.78 1.20 -7.37
N PHE A 182 -20.68 0.54 -8.09
CA PHE A 182 -20.93 0.87 -9.49
C PHE A 182 -21.59 2.24 -9.67
N LYS A 183 -22.43 2.65 -8.70
CA LYS A 183 -23.02 4.01 -8.66
C LYS A 183 -21.97 5.11 -8.52
N TRP A 184 -20.82 4.80 -7.91
CA TRP A 184 -19.72 5.75 -7.79
C TRP A 184 -18.76 5.63 -8.96
N LEU A 185 -18.45 4.40 -9.39
CA LEU A 185 -17.46 4.15 -10.43
C LEU A 185 -17.93 4.59 -11.82
N LEU A 186 -19.22 4.50 -12.12
CA LEU A 186 -19.77 4.71 -13.47
C LEU A 186 -20.57 6.00 -13.63
N GLY A 187 -20.89 6.71 -12.53
CA GLY A 187 -21.83 7.83 -12.53
C GLY A 187 -23.28 7.35 -12.53
#